data_AF-A0A1A9AIJ0-F1
#
_entry.id   AF-A0A1A9AIJ0-F1
#
_cell.length_a   1.000
_cell.length_b   1.000
_cell.length_c   1.000
_cell.angle_alpha   90.00
_cell.angle_beta   90.00
_cell.angle_gamma   90.00
#
_symmetry.space_group_name_H-M   'P 1'
#
loop_
_entity.id
_entity.type
_entity.pdbx_description
1 polymer ?
#
loop_
_entity_poly.entity_id
_entity_poly.type
_entity_poly.pdbx_seq_one_letter_code
_entity_poly.pdbx_strand_id
1 'polypeptide(L)'
;MATEIQFMKRTLPSAMFLKFFYENNNVIKKLDSKIKLYKSGINYEEIISIIEDEFQKIQDEIVRTFNNDHAICCRNINYYFDLLNATIKSANVFSGNIRDNIIHKVEEQWKKVLQIKNMDECTKEMDFDSIRKRCILKHLYDLKLDKRAIMSNHNVYKTFLQEKWEKIIGYTNPEHGHLYIKIENDSVGIIEQYSNFLYSYDYICDFDLDKLSSDDITVSTDIQNLINNISLDKISTWIFGPL
;
A
#
# COMPACT_ATOMS: atom_id res chain seq x y z
N MET A 1 -4.42 21.89 9.14
CA MET A 1 -4.31 20.43 9.07
C MET A 1 -4.96 19.81 7.84
N ALA A 2 -6.30 19.78 7.69
CA ALA A 2 -6.94 19.12 6.53
C ALA A 2 -6.51 19.68 5.15
N THR A 3 -6.35 21.00 5.03
CA THR A 3 -5.86 21.66 3.81
C THR A 3 -4.39 21.30 3.52
N GLU A 4 -3.56 21.15 4.54
CA GLU A 4 -2.14 20.79 4.40
C GLU A 4 -1.96 19.32 4.00
N ILE A 5 -2.79 18.43 4.53
CA ILE A 5 -2.84 17.02 4.11
C ILE A 5 -3.29 16.90 2.66
N GLN A 6 -4.31 17.65 2.25
CA GLN A 6 -4.78 17.67 0.87
C GLN A 6 -3.72 18.25 -0.09
N PHE A 7 -2.92 19.22 0.38
CA PHE A 7 -1.75 19.71 -0.35
C PHE A 7 -0.70 18.63 -0.50
N MET A 8 -0.29 17.95 0.60
CA MET A 8 0.67 16.84 0.54
C MET A 8 0.22 15.74 -0.42
N LYS A 9 -1.05 15.32 -0.39
CA LYS A 9 -1.60 14.33 -1.33
C LYS A 9 -1.45 14.71 -2.82
N ARG A 10 -1.27 16.00 -3.13
CA ARG A 10 -1.09 16.51 -4.49
C ARG A 10 0.36 16.79 -4.86
N THR A 11 1.24 16.93 -3.87
CA THR A 11 2.61 17.42 -4.06
C THR A 11 3.69 16.45 -3.63
N LEU A 12 3.37 15.44 -2.81
CA LEU A 12 4.31 14.40 -2.44
C LEU A 12 4.75 13.62 -3.69
N PRO A 13 6.06 13.47 -3.92
CA PRO A 13 6.56 12.65 -5.02
C PRO A 13 5.99 11.22 -4.98
N SER A 14 5.86 10.62 -3.80
CA SER A 14 5.26 9.29 -3.62
C SER A 14 3.78 9.20 -4.00
N ALA A 15 3.06 10.33 -3.92
CA ALA A 15 1.65 10.45 -4.26
C ALA A 15 1.45 10.97 -5.69
N MET A 16 2.51 11.37 -6.40
CA MET A 16 2.43 12.02 -7.71
C MET A 16 1.87 11.09 -8.79
N PHE A 17 2.23 9.79 -8.76
CA PHE A 17 1.62 8.78 -9.64
C PHE A 17 0.13 8.58 -9.32
N LEU A 18 -0.26 8.83 -8.08
CA LEU A 18 -1.63 8.72 -7.59
C LEU A 18 -2.39 10.05 -7.66
N LYS A 19 -1.79 11.10 -8.23
CA LYS A 19 -2.33 12.48 -8.21
C LYS A 19 -3.71 12.56 -8.85
N PHE A 20 -3.93 11.81 -9.93
CA PHE A 20 -5.26 11.72 -10.57
C PHE A 20 -6.34 11.16 -9.63
N PHE A 21 -5.97 10.30 -8.67
CA PHE A 21 -6.88 9.83 -7.62
C PHE A 21 -7.25 10.92 -6.60
N TYR A 22 -6.49 12.01 -6.50
CA TYR A 22 -6.72 13.08 -5.51
C TYR A 22 -7.25 14.38 -6.12
N GLU A 23 -7.07 14.61 -7.42
CA GLU A 23 -7.46 15.85 -8.10
C GLU A 23 -8.92 15.86 -8.60
N ASN A 24 -9.43 14.74 -9.11
CA ASN A 24 -10.75 14.68 -9.79
C ASN A 24 -11.80 13.91 -8.99
N ASN A 25 -12.19 14.42 -7.82
CA ASN A 25 -13.01 13.73 -6.81
C ASN A 25 -12.35 12.44 -6.33
N ASN A 26 -11.83 12.45 -5.10
CA ASN A 26 -11.16 11.29 -4.53
C ASN A 26 -12.06 10.03 -4.65
N VAL A 27 -11.66 9.14 -5.54
CA VAL A 27 -12.42 7.95 -5.94
C VAL A 27 -12.74 7.09 -4.74
N ILE A 28 -11.75 6.89 -3.88
CA ILE A 28 -11.90 6.13 -2.64
C ILE A 28 -12.91 6.83 -1.73
N LYS A 29 -12.92 8.16 -1.64
CA LYS A 29 -13.96 8.90 -0.89
C LYS A 29 -15.33 8.78 -1.55
N LYS A 30 -15.43 8.89 -2.89
CA LYS A 30 -16.70 8.75 -3.63
C LYS A 30 -17.29 7.36 -3.40
N LEU A 31 -16.46 6.34 -3.56
CA LEU A 31 -16.80 4.95 -3.33
C LEU A 31 -17.18 4.70 -1.86
N ASP A 32 -16.35 5.12 -0.90
CA ASP A 32 -16.62 4.99 0.53
C ASP A 32 -17.96 5.63 0.92
N SER A 33 -18.25 6.81 0.36
CA SER A 33 -19.54 7.50 0.58
C SER A 33 -20.72 6.70 0.01
N LYS A 34 -20.58 6.15 -1.20
CA LYS A 34 -21.61 5.33 -1.83
C LYS A 34 -21.83 4.01 -1.11
N ILE A 35 -20.76 3.36 -0.68
CA ILE A 35 -20.80 2.17 0.14
C ILE A 35 -21.52 2.46 1.47
N LYS A 36 -21.20 3.55 2.17
CA LYS A 36 -21.88 3.92 3.43
C LYS A 36 -23.38 4.19 3.26
N LEU A 37 -23.78 4.73 2.10
CA LEU A 37 -25.18 4.99 1.78
C LEU A 37 -25.94 3.74 1.36
N TYR A 38 -25.24 2.63 1.08
CA TYR A 38 -25.85 1.36 0.69
C TYR A 38 -26.82 0.88 1.78
N LYS A 39 -28.11 0.95 1.49
CA LYS A 39 -29.19 0.30 2.24
C LYS A 39 -29.54 -0.98 1.50
N SER A 40 -30.10 -2.00 2.17
CA SER A 40 -30.37 -3.34 1.63
C SER A 40 -31.42 -3.42 0.49
N GLY A 41 -31.62 -2.34 -0.27
CA GLY A 41 -32.39 -2.27 -1.51
C GLY A 41 -31.82 -1.27 -2.53
N ILE A 42 -30.62 -0.71 -2.31
CA ILE A 42 -29.90 0.12 -3.29
C ILE A 42 -29.15 -0.81 -4.24
N ASN A 43 -29.16 -0.47 -5.53
CA ASN A 43 -28.49 -1.24 -6.56
C ASN A 43 -26.96 -1.10 -6.46
N TYR A 44 -26.25 -2.21 -6.24
CA TYR A 44 -24.78 -2.23 -6.20
C TYR A 44 -24.15 -2.04 -7.59
N GLU A 45 -24.95 -1.99 -8.66
CA GLU A 45 -24.50 -1.61 -10.01
C GLU A 45 -23.88 -0.20 -10.05
N GLU A 46 -24.35 0.75 -9.24
CA GLU A 46 -23.72 2.08 -9.20
C GLU A 46 -22.28 1.99 -8.66
N ILE A 47 -22.05 1.11 -7.68
CA ILE A 47 -20.73 0.85 -7.12
C ILE A 47 -19.83 0.21 -8.18
N ILE A 48 -20.36 -0.76 -8.93
CA ILE A 48 -19.65 -1.38 -10.05
C ILE A 48 -19.29 -0.35 -11.11
N SER A 49 -20.23 0.50 -11.54
CA SER A 49 -19.98 1.54 -12.54
C SER A 49 -18.89 2.52 -12.09
N ILE A 50 -18.89 2.93 -10.81
CA ILE A 50 -17.81 3.75 -10.25
C ILE A 50 -16.46 3.03 -10.32
N ILE A 51 -16.42 1.73 -10.02
CA ILE A 51 -15.18 0.95 -10.11
C ILE A 51 -14.71 0.89 -11.57
N GLU A 52 -15.59 0.55 -12.51
CA GLU A 52 -15.23 0.43 -13.93
C GLU A 52 -14.72 1.73 -14.53
N ASP A 53 -15.40 2.85 -14.30
CA ASP A 53 -15.00 4.18 -14.77
C ASP A 53 -13.59 4.55 -14.28
N GLU A 54 -13.25 4.16 -13.06
CA GLU A 54 -11.99 4.53 -12.42
C GLU A 54 -10.85 3.64 -12.87
N PHE A 55 -11.10 2.35 -13.08
CA PHE A 55 -10.13 1.48 -13.73
C PHE A 55 -9.86 1.90 -15.18
N GLN A 56 -10.85 2.42 -15.91
CA GLN A 56 -10.60 2.97 -17.25
C GLN A 56 -9.64 4.16 -17.19
N LYS A 57 -9.83 5.10 -16.26
CA LYS A 57 -8.91 6.23 -16.08
C LYS A 57 -7.49 5.79 -15.69
N ILE A 58 -7.37 4.75 -14.86
CA ILE A 58 -6.08 4.16 -14.50
C ILE A 58 -5.38 3.63 -15.76
N GLN A 59 -6.09 2.89 -16.59
CA GLN A 59 -5.55 2.36 -17.85
C GLN A 59 -5.07 3.50 -18.76
N ASP A 60 -5.89 4.53 -18.94
CA ASP A 60 -5.55 5.69 -19.77
C ASP A 60 -4.31 6.41 -19.24
N GLU A 61 -4.18 6.57 -17.93
CA GLU A 61 -3.04 7.23 -17.31
C GLU A 61 -1.75 6.40 -17.44
N ILE A 62 -1.83 5.08 -17.26
CA ILE A 62 -0.70 4.17 -17.52
C ILE A 62 -0.28 4.30 -18.99
N VAL A 63 -1.22 4.28 -19.93
CA VAL A 63 -0.89 4.44 -21.36
C VAL A 63 -0.24 5.79 -21.64
N ARG A 64 -0.68 6.87 -20.99
CA ARG A 64 -0.19 8.23 -21.23
C ARG A 64 1.15 8.55 -20.57
N THR A 65 1.35 8.13 -19.33
CA THR A 65 2.44 8.62 -18.46
C THR A 65 3.54 7.61 -18.23
N PHE A 66 3.24 6.33 -18.40
CA PHE A 66 4.17 5.26 -18.02
C PHE A 66 5.23 5.04 -19.11
N ASN A 67 6.51 5.14 -18.71
CA ASN A 67 7.67 4.79 -19.53
C ASN A 67 8.39 3.58 -18.90
N ASN A 68 9.72 3.60 -18.82
CA ASN A 68 10.55 2.50 -18.30
C ASN A 68 10.57 2.35 -16.76
N ASP A 69 9.72 3.06 -16.01
CA ASP A 69 9.72 3.05 -14.53
C ASP A 69 8.87 1.91 -13.94
N HIS A 70 9.11 0.67 -14.40
CA HIS A 70 8.19 -0.44 -14.23
C HIS A 70 7.82 -0.76 -12.78
N ALA A 71 8.84 -0.87 -11.93
CA ALA A 71 8.68 -1.22 -10.53
C ALA A 71 7.86 -0.18 -9.73
N ILE A 72 8.01 1.11 -10.05
CA ILE A 72 7.26 2.19 -9.38
C ILE A 72 5.76 2.07 -9.69
N CYS A 73 5.42 1.80 -10.96
CA CYS A 73 4.05 1.61 -11.39
C CYS A 73 3.42 0.38 -10.75
N CYS A 74 4.10 -0.78 -10.79
CA CYS A 74 3.61 -2.00 -10.14
C CYS A 74 3.28 -1.75 -8.66
N ARG A 75 4.19 -1.09 -7.91
CA ARG A 75 3.96 -0.78 -6.49
C ARG A 75 2.74 0.13 -6.28
N ASN A 76 2.60 1.17 -7.09
CA ASN A 76 1.52 2.14 -6.93
C ASN A 76 0.15 1.56 -7.28
N ILE A 77 0.05 0.80 -8.36
CA ILE A 77 -1.26 0.24 -8.74
C ILE A 77 -1.64 -0.93 -7.83
N ASN A 78 -0.67 -1.75 -7.41
CA ASN A 78 -0.94 -2.78 -6.39
C ASN A 78 -1.48 -2.16 -5.10
N TYR A 79 -0.87 -1.06 -4.63
CA TYR A 79 -1.38 -0.33 -3.47
C TYR A 79 -2.80 0.18 -3.67
N TYR A 80 -3.09 0.77 -4.84
CA TYR A 80 -4.44 1.27 -5.13
C TYR A 80 -5.47 0.14 -5.06
N PHE A 81 -5.17 -1.01 -5.66
CA PHE A 81 -6.03 -2.18 -5.61
C PHE A 81 -6.20 -2.70 -4.17
N ASP A 82 -5.12 -2.77 -3.39
CA ASP A 82 -5.17 -3.22 -2.01
C ASP A 82 -6.04 -2.28 -1.15
N LEU A 83 -5.94 -0.95 -1.37
CA LEU A 83 -6.77 0.06 -0.71
C LEU A 83 -8.25 -0.03 -1.12
N LEU A 84 -8.51 -0.32 -2.39
CA LEU A 84 -9.86 -0.50 -2.92
C LEU A 84 -10.53 -1.73 -2.29
N ASN A 85 -9.84 -2.87 -2.29
CA ASN A 85 -10.31 -4.10 -1.65
C ASN A 85 -10.55 -3.91 -0.15
N ALA A 86 -9.61 -3.27 0.55
CA ALA A 86 -9.77 -2.94 1.96
C ALA A 86 -11.02 -2.06 2.19
N THR A 87 -11.25 -1.07 1.32
CA THR A 87 -12.45 -0.21 1.42
C THR A 87 -13.75 -1.00 1.26
N ILE A 88 -13.82 -1.92 0.30
CA ILE A 88 -15.02 -2.74 0.04
C ILE A 88 -15.23 -3.77 1.16
N LYS A 89 -14.18 -4.51 1.54
CA LYS A 89 -14.28 -5.58 2.55
C LYS A 89 -14.54 -5.03 3.95
N SER A 90 -13.92 -3.91 4.34
CA SER A 90 -14.07 -3.33 5.68
C SER A 90 -15.41 -2.63 5.91
N ALA A 91 -16.14 -2.27 4.86
CA ALA A 91 -17.42 -1.58 5.03
C ALA A 91 -18.50 -2.43 5.70
N ASN A 92 -18.42 -3.77 5.56
CA ASN A 92 -19.35 -4.73 6.15
C ASN A 92 -20.86 -4.45 5.92
N VAL A 93 -21.21 -3.70 4.86
CA VAL A 93 -22.60 -3.37 4.50
C VAL A 93 -23.21 -4.32 3.47
N PHE A 94 -22.38 -5.08 2.75
CA PHE A 94 -22.81 -6.02 1.72
C PHE A 94 -23.03 -7.41 2.29
N SER A 95 -24.07 -8.10 1.82
CA SER A 95 -24.17 -9.55 1.95
C SER A 95 -22.97 -10.23 1.29
N GLY A 96 -22.65 -11.46 1.71
CA GLY A 96 -21.49 -12.21 1.17
C GLY A 96 -21.47 -12.22 -0.36
N ASN A 97 -22.57 -12.66 -1.00
CA ASN A 97 -22.67 -12.74 -2.46
C ASN A 97 -22.44 -11.39 -3.16
N ILE A 98 -23.01 -10.30 -2.66
CA ILE A 98 -22.84 -8.98 -3.27
C ILE A 98 -21.39 -8.51 -3.12
N ARG A 99 -20.80 -8.73 -1.93
CA ARG A 99 -19.41 -8.41 -1.65
C ARG A 99 -18.49 -9.16 -2.60
N ASP A 100 -18.72 -10.44 -2.80
CA ASP A 100 -17.88 -11.29 -3.64
C ASP A 100 -18.04 -10.93 -5.13
N ASN A 101 -19.25 -10.56 -5.58
CA ASN A 101 -19.46 -10.04 -6.93
C ASN A 101 -18.68 -8.74 -7.18
N ILE A 102 -18.71 -7.79 -6.23
CA ILE A 102 -17.96 -6.52 -6.35
C ILE A 102 -16.45 -6.80 -6.38
N ILE A 103 -15.96 -7.70 -5.52
CA ILE A 103 -14.53 -8.05 -5.46
C ILE A 103 -14.07 -8.76 -6.74
N HIS A 104 -14.86 -9.72 -7.23
CA HIS A 104 -14.61 -10.37 -8.51
C HIS A 104 -14.50 -9.32 -9.64
N LYS A 105 -15.37 -8.31 -9.62
CA LYS A 105 -15.35 -7.24 -10.61
C LYS A 105 -14.08 -6.39 -10.53
N VAL A 106 -13.62 -6.09 -9.32
CA VAL A 106 -12.34 -5.40 -9.08
C VAL A 106 -11.17 -6.22 -9.62
N GLU A 107 -11.15 -7.54 -9.36
CA GLU A 107 -10.14 -8.47 -9.87
C GLU A 107 -10.12 -8.56 -11.40
N GLU A 108 -11.29 -8.60 -12.06
CA GLU A 108 -11.39 -8.56 -13.51
C GLU A 108 -10.78 -7.29 -14.10
N GLN A 109 -11.10 -6.12 -13.52
CA GLN A 109 -10.56 -4.85 -14.00
C GLN A 109 -9.05 -4.74 -13.77
N TRP A 110 -8.55 -5.32 -12.68
CA TRP A 110 -7.12 -5.40 -12.43
C TRP A 110 -6.38 -6.25 -13.46
N LYS A 111 -6.91 -7.42 -13.83
CA LYS A 111 -6.33 -8.25 -14.90
C LYS A 111 -6.19 -7.48 -16.21
N LYS A 112 -7.16 -6.62 -16.54
CA LYS A 112 -7.07 -5.76 -17.74
C LYS A 112 -5.95 -4.71 -17.62
N VAL A 113 -5.78 -4.11 -16.45
CA VAL A 113 -4.68 -3.17 -16.20
C VAL A 113 -3.32 -3.86 -16.36
N LEU A 114 -3.17 -5.09 -15.87
CA LEU A 114 -1.92 -5.87 -16.00
C LEU A 114 -1.55 -6.22 -17.45
N GLN A 115 -2.52 -6.24 -18.37
CA GLN A 115 -2.26 -6.51 -19.79
C GLN A 115 -1.68 -5.32 -20.54
N ILE A 116 -1.58 -4.14 -19.91
CA ILE A 116 -1.09 -2.92 -20.54
C ILE A 116 0.42 -2.80 -20.34
N LYS A 117 1.16 -2.52 -21.43
CA LYS A 117 2.60 -2.19 -21.40
C LYS A 117 3.47 -3.22 -20.63
N ASN A 118 3.25 -4.52 -20.87
CA ASN A 118 3.99 -5.63 -20.25
C ASN A 118 3.99 -5.59 -18.72
N MET A 119 2.88 -5.14 -18.11
CA MET A 119 2.69 -5.18 -16.66
C MET A 119 2.35 -6.57 -16.12
N ASP A 120 2.42 -7.61 -16.94
CA ASP A 120 2.26 -9.00 -16.51
C ASP A 120 3.34 -9.42 -15.47
N GLU A 121 4.49 -8.75 -15.47
CA GLU A 121 5.51 -8.89 -14.41
C GLU A 121 5.08 -8.30 -13.06
N CYS A 122 4.04 -7.45 -13.01
CA CYS A 122 3.43 -7.01 -11.77
C CYS A 122 2.61 -8.16 -11.16
N THR A 123 3.28 -9.21 -10.67
CA THR A 123 2.65 -10.35 -10.02
C THR A 123 1.94 -9.92 -8.74
N LYS A 124 0.72 -10.43 -8.55
CA LYS A 124 -0.10 -10.12 -7.38
C LYS A 124 -0.71 -11.37 -6.79
N GLU A 125 -0.15 -11.82 -5.68
CA GLU A 125 -0.87 -12.68 -4.76
C GLU A 125 -1.78 -11.83 -3.86
N MET A 126 -3.02 -12.28 -3.65
CA MET A 126 -4.06 -11.51 -2.92
C MET A 126 -4.21 -11.92 -1.46
N ASP A 127 -3.38 -12.86 -0.99
CA ASP A 127 -3.35 -13.24 0.41
C ASP A 127 -2.84 -12.09 1.29
N PHE A 128 -3.13 -12.17 2.58
CA PHE A 128 -2.77 -11.12 3.52
C PHE A 128 -1.27 -10.94 3.66
N ASP A 129 -0.46 -12.00 3.60
CA ASP A 129 0.99 -11.91 3.72
C ASP A 129 1.58 -11.07 2.58
N SER A 130 1.17 -11.37 1.36
CA SER A 130 1.56 -10.63 0.16
C SER A 130 1.12 -9.17 0.18
N ILE A 131 -0.11 -8.86 0.64
CA ILE A 131 -0.56 -7.47 0.81
C ILE A 131 0.32 -6.74 1.83
N ARG A 132 0.63 -7.37 2.97
CA ARG A 132 1.45 -6.76 4.03
C ARG A 132 2.87 -6.48 3.54
N LYS A 133 3.50 -7.43 2.86
CA LYS A 133 4.83 -7.26 2.22
C LYS A 133 4.84 -6.11 1.21
N ARG A 134 3.82 -6.01 0.35
CA ARG A 134 3.69 -4.88 -0.59
C ARG A 134 3.55 -3.54 0.11
N CYS A 135 2.78 -3.47 1.20
CA CYS A 135 2.63 -2.25 1.98
C CYS A 135 3.97 -1.81 2.59
N ILE A 136 4.76 -2.75 3.13
CA ILE A 136 6.10 -2.50 3.69
C ILE A 136 7.04 -1.95 2.61
N LEU A 137 7.14 -2.62 1.46
CA LEU A 137 7.98 -2.17 0.35
C LEU A 137 7.57 -0.78 -0.12
N LYS A 138 6.27 -0.57 -0.39
CA LYS A 138 5.77 0.74 -0.80
C LYS A 138 6.09 1.82 0.24
N HIS A 139 5.92 1.52 1.53
CA HIS A 139 6.21 2.47 2.61
C HIS A 139 7.66 2.93 2.57
N LEU A 140 8.62 2.02 2.48
CA LEU A 140 10.05 2.36 2.40
C LEU A 140 10.38 3.22 1.17
N TYR A 141 9.87 2.86 0.00
CA TYR A 141 10.06 3.65 -1.23
C TYR A 141 9.43 5.05 -1.11
N ASP A 142 8.24 5.15 -0.53
CA ASP A 142 7.55 6.42 -0.36
C ASP A 142 8.31 7.33 0.64
N LEU A 143 8.85 6.77 1.74
CA LEU A 143 9.69 7.53 2.68
C LEU A 143 10.96 8.07 2.01
N LYS A 144 11.62 7.27 1.15
CA LYS A 144 12.80 7.71 0.39
C LYS A 144 12.46 8.87 -0.56
N LEU A 145 11.35 8.76 -1.28
CA LEU A 145 10.88 9.79 -2.21
C LEU A 145 10.44 11.08 -1.48
N ASP A 146 9.83 10.95 -0.31
CA ASP A 146 9.24 12.06 0.43
C ASP A 146 10.18 12.69 1.47
N LYS A 147 11.44 12.25 1.57
CA LYS A 147 12.43 12.68 2.58
C LYS A 147 12.40 14.18 2.88
N ARG A 148 12.35 15.03 1.84
CA ARG A 148 12.28 16.50 1.98
C ARG A 148 10.98 16.99 2.61
N ALA A 149 9.84 16.41 2.23
CA ALA A 149 8.54 16.78 2.76
C ALA A 149 8.41 16.36 4.23
N ILE A 150 8.95 15.20 4.59
CA ILE A 150 8.99 14.70 5.96
C ILE A 150 9.74 15.69 6.85
N MET A 151 10.99 16.02 6.49
CA MET A 151 11.84 16.98 7.21
C MET A 151 11.18 18.36 7.39
N SER A 152 10.30 18.75 6.47
CA SER A 152 9.65 20.06 6.49
C SER A 152 8.43 20.10 7.43
N ASN A 153 7.71 18.98 7.61
CA ASN A 153 6.49 18.97 8.42
C ASN A 153 6.12 17.58 8.96
N HIS A 154 6.85 17.13 9.98
CA HIS A 154 6.70 15.80 10.59
C HIS A 154 5.27 15.46 11.04
N ASN A 155 4.58 16.41 11.70
CA ASN A 155 3.25 16.15 12.26
C ASN A 155 2.22 15.91 11.16
N VAL A 156 2.23 16.74 10.11
CA VAL A 156 1.30 16.58 8.99
C VAL A 156 1.61 15.29 8.21
N TYR A 157 2.89 14.95 8.04
CA TYR A 157 3.26 13.70 7.36
C TYR A 157 2.83 12.46 8.15
N LYS A 158 2.97 12.48 9.49
CA LYS A 158 2.47 11.40 10.36
C LYS A 158 0.96 11.19 10.19
N THR A 159 0.17 12.26 10.17
CA THR A 159 -1.27 12.15 9.91
C THR A 159 -1.55 11.62 8.49
N PHE A 160 -0.77 12.03 7.49
CA PHE A 160 -0.89 11.49 6.14
C PHE A 160 -0.63 9.97 6.09
N LEU A 161 0.41 9.47 6.76
CA LEU A 161 0.69 8.03 6.85
C LEU A 161 -0.44 7.26 7.52
N GLN A 162 -1.02 7.83 8.59
CA GLN A 162 -2.19 7.24 9.24
C GLN A 162 -3.36 7.09 8.25
N GLU A 163 -3.78 8.18 7.60
CA GLU A 163 -4.87 8.14 6.62
C GLU A 163 -4.61 7.20 5.44
N LYS A 164 -3.34 7.07 5.04
CA LYS A 164 -2.90 6.24 3.91
C LYS A 164 -3.03 4.75 4.20
N TRP A 165 -2.69 4.32 5.42
CA TRP A 165 -2.55 2.91 5.77
C TRP A 165 -3.70 2.34 6.61
N GLU A 166 -4.43 3.19 7.34
CA GLU A 166 -5.45 2.78 8.32
C GLU A 166 -6.45 1.75 7.77
N LYS A 167 -6.99 1.98 6.57
CA LYS A 167 -7.95 1.05 5.96
C LYS A 167 -7.35 -0.32 5.65
N ILE A 168 -6.13 -0.36 5.10
CA ILE A 168 -5.47 -1.63 4.75
C ILE A 168 -5.06 -2.37 6.01
N ILE A 169 -4.54 -1.67 7.01
CA ILE A 169 -4.20 -2.25 8.32
C ILE A 169 -5.45 -2.84 8.96
N GLY A 170 -6.56 -2.10 9.01
CA GLY A 170 -7.83 -2.59 9.55
C GLY A 170 -8.39 -3.81 8.81
N TYR A 171 -8.11 -3.95 7.52
CA TYR A 171 -8.50 -5.10 6.72
C TYR A 171 -7.57 -6.31 6.89
N THR A 172 -6.27 -6.08 7.01
CA THR A 172 -5.25 -7.13 6.94
C THR A 172 -4.70 -7.55 8.29
N ASN A 173 -4.95 -6.82 9.38
CA ASN A 173 -4.51 -7.24 10.70
C ASN A 173 -5.36 -8.39 11.24
N PRO A 174 -4.76 -9.29 12.04
CA PRO A 174 -5.53 -10.24 12.83
C PRO A 174 -6.37 -9.49 13.88
N GLU A 175 -7.46 -10.11 14.34
CA GLU A 175 -8.38 -9.50 15.33
C GLU A 175 -7.67 -9.03 16.61
N HIS A 176 -6.57 -9.69 17.00
CA HIS A 176 -5.79 -9.35 18.19
C HIS A 176 -4.58 -8.45 17.95
N GLY A 177 -4.36 -7.95 16.72
CA GLY A 177 -3.40 -6.88 16.41
C GLY A 177 -1.90 -7.19 16.61
N HIS A 178 -1.55 -8.35 17.14
CA HIS A 178 -0.17 -8.81 17.31
C HIS A 178 0.39 -9.27 15.96
N LEU A 179 0.86 -8.32 15.16
CA LEU A 179 1.52 -8.59 13.89
C LEU A 179 2.86 -7.84 13.86
N TYR A 180 3.92 -8.58 13.64
CA TYR A 180 5.29 -8.09 13.64
C TYR A 180 5.91 -8.36 12.28
N ILE A 181 6.81 -7.48 11.88
CA ILE A 181 7.61 -7.61 10.67
C ILE A 181 9.06 -7.81 11.04
N LYS A 182 9.75 -8.52 10.16
CA LYS A 182 11.21 -8.53 10.08
C LYS A 182 11.59 -8.22 8.64
N ILE A 183 12.47 -7.24 8.45
CA ILE A 183 13.10 -6.93 7.17
C ILE A 183 14.58 -7.19 7.34
N GLU A 184 15.14 -8.15 6.61
CA GLU A 184 16.53 -8.55 6.78
C GLU A 184 17.17 -8.88 5.44
N ASN A 185 18.20 -8.12 5.07
CA ASN A 185 19.13 -8.44 4.00
C ASN A 185 20.55 -7.97 4.38
N ASP A 186 21.51 -8.04 3.45
CA ASP A 186 22.91 -7.68 3.69
C ASP A 186 23.13 -6.21 4.14
N SER A 187 22.12 -5.34 4.03
CA SER A 187 22.21 -3.90 4.30
C SER A 187 21.18 -3.37 5.30
N VAL A 188 20.15 -4.14 5.66
CA VAL A 188 19.11 -3.71 6.59
C VAL A 188 18.70 -4.83 7.54
N GLY A 189 18.46 -4.47 8.81
CA GLY A 189 17.82 -5.31 9.81
C GLY A 189 16.80 -4.50 10.60
N ILE A 190 15.50 -4.77 10.41
CA ILE A 190 14.40 -4.11 11.12
C ILE A 190 13.49 -5.17 11.71
N ILE A 191 13.11 -5.01 12.98
CA ILE A 191 12.03 -5.78 13.62
C ILE A 191 11.11 -4.79 14.32
N GLU A 192 9.81 -4.81 13.98
CA GLU A 192 8.83 -3.84 14.50
C GLU A 192 7.41 -4.40 14.42
N GLN A 193 6.48 -3.86 15.19
CA GLN A 193 5.05 -4.06 14.98
C GLN A 193 4.59 -3.45 13.65
N TYR A 194 3.90 -4.24 12.83
CA TYR A 194 3.48 -3.87 11.47
C TYR A 194 2.78 -2.50 11.37
N SER A 195 1.85 -2.21 12.27
CA SER A 195 1.15 -0.92 12.29
C SER A 195 2.06 0.24 12.67
N ASN A 196 2.96 0.05 13.64
CA ASN A 196 3.88 1.09 14.09
C ASN A 196 4.86 1.43 12.96
N PHE A 197 5.35 0.41 12.25
CA PHE A 197 6.20 0.58 11.09
C PHE A 197 5.53 1.47 10.02
N LEU A 198 4.31 1.14 9.62
CA LEU A 198 3.59 1.87 8.57
C LEU A 198 3.18 3.30 8.98
N TYR A 199 2.93 3.55 10.27
CA TYR A 199 2.61 4.89 10.78
C TYR A 199 3.84 5.75 11.11
N SER A 200 5.05 5.18 10.99
CA SER A 200 6.29 5.88 11.30
C SER A 200 7.03 6.30 10.03
N TYR A 201 7.74 7.42 10.13
CA TYR A 201 8.72 7.88 9.14
C TYR A 201 10.16 7.67 9.61
N ASP A 202 10.38 7.03 10.77
CA ASP A 202 11.71 6.83 11.36
C ASP A 202 12.60 5.92 10.49
N TYR A 203 11.97 5.16 9.58
CA TYR A 203 12.59 4.26 8.62
C TYR A 203 12.98 4.95 7.29
N ILE A 204 13.20 6.27 7.30
CA ILE A 204 13.87 6.94 6.18
C ILE A 204 15.31 6.42 6.14
N CYS A 205 15.59 5.59 5.14
CA CYS A 205 16.88 4.92 5.07
C CYS A 205 17.67 5.31 3.81
N ASP A 206 18.99 5.33 3.96
CA ASP A 206 19.94 5.55 2.87
C ASP A 206 20.47 4.22 2.27
N PHE A 207 19.92 3.07 2.68
CA PHE A 207 20.29 1.77 2.10
C PHE A 207 19.66 1.54 0.72
N ASP A 208 20.24 0.60 -0.03
CA ASP A 208 19.88 0.31 -1.41
C ASP A 208 18.55 -0.47 -1.49
N LEU A 209 17.44 0.27 -1.60
CA LEU A 209 16.11 -0.30 -1.76
C LEU A 209 15.97 -1.16 -3.02
N ASP A 210 16.81 -0.98 -4.03
CA ASP A 210 16.70 -1.74 -5.29
C ASP A 210 17.13 -3.21 -5.12
N LYS A 211 17.83 -3.52 -4.02
CA LYS A 211 18.16 -4.88 -3.60
C LYS A 211 17.14 -5.51 -2.65
N LEU A 212 16.14 -4.74 -2.20
CA LEU A 212 15.14 -5.23 -1.27
C LEU A 212 13.99 -5.90 -2.02
N SER A 213 13.72 -7.16 -1.69
CA SER A 213 12.65 -7.97 -2.25
C SER A 213 11.57 -8.29 -1.21
N SER A 214 10.46 -8.90 -1.65
CA SER A 214 9.45 -9.45 -0.74
C SER A 214 9.95 -10.61 0.12
N ASP A 215 11.00 -11.30 -0.34
CA ASP A 215 11.55 -12.49 0.32
C ASP A 215 12.42 -12.11 1.52
N ASP A 216 12.95 -10.88 1.52
CA ASP A 216 13.66 -10.29 2.66
C ASP A 216 12.72 -9.86 3.81
N ILE A 217 11.40 -9.98 3.58
CA ILE A 217 10.37 -9.57 4.53
C ILE A 217 9.67 -10.81 5.10
N THR A 218 9.69 -10.93 6.43
CA THR A 218 8.88 -11.91 7.15
C THR A 218 7.82 -11.20 7.97
N VAL A 219 6.58 -11.71 7.94
CA VAL A 219 5.49 -11.22 8.79
C VAL A 219 5.00 -12.36 9.68
N SER A 220 4.86 -12.09 10.97
CA SER A 220 4.49 -13.12 11.96
C SER A 220 3.66 -12.54 13.08
N THR A 221 2.76 -13.35 13.64
CA THR A 221 2.08 -13.04 14.90
C THR A 221 2.90 -13.45 16.13
N ASP A 222 3.97 -14.22 15.92
CA ASP A 222 4.91 -14.67 16.93
C ASP A 222 6.24 -13.93 16.78
N ILE A 223 6.51 -13.01 17.71
CA ILE A 223 7.74 -12.23 17.75
C ILE A 223 8.97 -13.08 18.11
N GLN A 224 8.81 -14.15 18.90
CA GLN A 224 9.92 -15.01 19.28
C GLN A 224 10.44 -15.77 18.07
N ASN A 225 9.54 -16.23 17.20
CA ASN A 225 9.92 -16.84 15.93
C ASN A 225 10.66 -15.88 14.99
N LEU A 226 10.36 -14.57 15.02
CA LEU A 226 11.10 -13.58 14.22
C LEU A 226 12.51 -13.36 14.75
N ILE A 227 12.67 -13.24 16.07
CA ILE A 227 13.96 -12.97 16.72
C ILE A 227 14.87 -14.20 16.62
N ASN A 228 14.34 -15.40 16.82
CA ASN A 228 15.15 -16.63 16.84
C ASN A 228 15.65 -17.06 15.44
N ASN A 229 15.04 -16.54 14.37
CA ASN A 229 15.45 -16.80 12.99
C ASN A 229 16.32 -15.67 12.40
N ILE A 230 16.97 -14.85 13.23
CA ILE A 230 17.96 -13.86 12.76
C ILE A 230 19.17 -14.60 12.19
N SER A 231 19.41 -14.42 10.90
CA SER A 231 20.53 -15.06 10.21
C SER A 231 21.80 -14.28 10.50
N LEU A 232 22.52 -14.65 11.56
CA LEU A 232 23.81 -14.05 11.92
C LEU A 232 24.84 -14.14 10.77
N ASP A 233 24.69 -15.12 9.88
CA ASP A 233 25.57 -15.32 8.71
C ASP A 233 25.42 -14.23 7.63
N LYS A 234 24.31 -13.48 7.61
CA LYS A 234 24.05 -12.38 6.66
C LYS A 234 24.50 -11.01 7.18
N ILE A 235 24.81 -10.91 8.48
CA ILE A 235 25.40 -9.71 9.08
C ILE A 235 26.91 -9.77 8.82
N SER A 236 27.31 -9.70 7.55
CA SER A 236 28.73 -9.57 7.23
C SER A 236 29.21 -8.15 7.57
N THR A 237 30.08 -8.06 8.58
CA THR A 237 31.03 -6.96 8.84
C THR A 237 30.47 -5.56 9.12
N TRP A 238 29.96 -5.31 10.34
CA TRP A 238 30.01 -3.98 10.97
C TRP A 238 30.32 -4.01 12.48
N ILE A 239 30.88 -5.10 12.99
CA ILE A 239 31.41 -5.13 14.36
C ILE A 239 32.93 -5.01 14.28
N PHE A 240 33.45 -3.93 14.88
CA PHE A 240 34.83 -3.43 14.93
C PHE A 240 35.27 -2.45 13.82
N GLY A 241 34.86 -1.18 13.96
CA GLY A 241 35.71 -0.08 13.51
C GLY A 241 36.93 0.07 14.45
N PRO A 242 38.10 0.52 13.97
CA PRO A 242 39.30 0.58 14.80
C PRO A 242 39.15 1.67 15.88
N LEU A 243 39.62 1.33 17.08
CA LEU A 243 39.85 2.25 18.21
C LEU A 243 40.84 3.37 17.84
#